data_AF-A0A800BU77-F1
#
_entry.id   AF-A0A800BU77-F1
#
_cell.length_a   1.000
_cell.length_b   1.000
_cell.length_c   1.000
_cell.angle_alpha   90.00
_cell.angle_beta   90.00
_cell.angle_gamma   90.00
#
_symmetry.space_group_name_H-M   'P 1'
#
loop_
_entity.id
_entity.type
_entity.pdbx_description
1 polymer ?
#
loop_
_entity_poly.entity_id
_entity_poly.type
_entity_poly.pdbx_seq_one_letter_code
_entity_poly.pdbx_strand_id
1 'polypeptide(L)'
;MPKLKELPPEVVELVRARLRSGARDEHLVEWAALGLEERLESLYELFRRGEISFGYLAEELGLSVWEAESLLEKLKPGRPTTNL
;
A
#
# COMPACT_ATOMS: atom_id res chain seq x y z
N MET A 1 21.03 10.30 4.34
CA MET A 1 19.86 9.40 4.42
C MET A 1 18.66 10.23 3.96
N PRO A 2 17.92 9.83 2.92
CA PRO A 2 16.71 10.55 2.55
C PRO A 2 15.78 10.60 3.76
N LYS A 3 15.15 11.74 4.00
CA LYS A 3 14.12 11.87 5.04
C LYS A 3 13.04 10.83 4.71
N LEU A 4 12.90 9.81 5.55
CA LEU A 4 11.80 8.87 5.49
C LEU A 4 10.52 9.71 5.47
N LYS A 5 9.71 9.61 4.41
CA LYS A 5 8.36 10.18 4.41
C LYS A 5 7.67 9.65 5.67
N GLU A 6 6.98 10.53 6.39
CA GLU A 6 6.06 10.10 7.45
C GLU A 6 4.92 9.33 6.76
N LEU A 7 5.00 8.00 6.79
CA LEU A 7 3.92 7.14 6.36
C LEU A 7 2.75 7.29 7.34
N PRO A 8 1.49 7.21 6.88
CA PRO A 8 0.35 7.24 7.79
C PRO A 8 0.48 6.09 8.83
N PRO A 9 0.24 6.34 10.13
CA PRO A 9 0.38 5.34 11.17
C PRO A 9 -0.41 4.05 10.90
N GLU A 10 -1.56 4.16 10.25
CA GLU A 10 -2.41 3.02 9.90
C GLU A 10 -1.77 2.10 8.84
N VAL A 11 -0.91 2.65 7.98
CA VAL A 11 -0.16 1.86 6.99
C VAL A 11 0.95 1.07 7.68
N VAL A 12 1.63 1.70 8.64
CA VAL A 12 2.63 1.04 9.49
C VAL A 12 1.97 -0.09 10.29
N GLU A 13 0.79 0.15 10.87
CA GLU A 13 0.06 -0.87 11.63
C GLU A 13 -0.48 -2.00 10.75
N LEU A 14 -0.92 -1.70 9.52
CA LEU A 14 -1.31 -2.72 8.54
C LEU A 14 -0.16 -3.69 8.25
N VAL A 15 1.04 -3.15 8.06
CA VAL A 15 2.25 -3.93 7.80
C VAL A 15 2.66 -4.72 9.04
N ARG A 16 2.63 -4.08 10.21
CA ARG A 16 2.90 -4.75 11.49
C ARG A 16 1.98 -5.94 11.73
N ALA A 17 0.68 -5.80 11.42
CA ALA A 17 -0.29 -6.88 11.55
C ALA A 17 -0.05 -8.04 10.57
N ARG A 18 0.49 -7.76 9.37
CA ARG A 18 0.79 -8.77 8.34
C ARG A 18 2.14 -9.46 8.54
N LEU A 19 3.09 -8.83 9.21
CA LEU A 19 4.34 -9.46 9.60
C LEU A 19 4.06 -10.49 10.72
N ARG A 20 4.31 -11.78 10.47
CA ARG A 20 4.03 -12.85 11.46
C ARG A 20 4.78 -12.59 12.77
N SER A 21 4.02 -12.28 13.82
CA SER A 21 4.32 -12.35 15.27
C SER A 21 5.69 -11.88 15.80
N GLY A 22 6.51 -11.14 15.05
CA GLY A 22 7.90 -10.93 15.47
C GLY A 22 8.60 -9.65 15.03
N ALA A 23 7.98 -8.78 14.24
CA ALA A 23 8.62 -7.52 13.87
C ALA A 23 8.57 -6.51 15.04
N ARG A 24 9.46 -6.72 16.02
CA ARG A 24 9.81 -5.74 17.05
C ARG A 24 10.79 -4.69 16.54
N ASP A 25 11.39 -4.96 15.38
CA ASP A 25 12.28 -4.04 14.70
C ASP A 25 11.44 -3.02 13.92
N GLU A 26 11.32 -1.82 14.49
CA GLU A 26 10.59 -0.71 13.89
C GLU A 26 11.13 -0.35 12.51
N HIS A 27 12.44 -0.51 12.26
CA HIS A 27 13.01 -0.20 10.95
C HIS A 27 12.57 -1.22 9.89
N LEU A 28 12.42 -2.49 10.27
CA LEU A 28 11.88 -3.51 9.36
C LEU A 28 10.42 -3.23 8.99
N VAL A 29 9.61 -2.78 9.96
CA VAL A 29 8.21 -2.40 9.72
C VAL A 29 8.16 -1.19 8.79
N GLU A 30 8.96 -0.16 9.06
CA GLU A 30 9.05 1.04 8.21
C GLU A 30 9.48 0.70 6.78
N TRP A 31 10.51 -0.14 6.61
CA TRP A 31 10.97 -0.56 5.28
C TRP A 31 9.93 -1.38 4.53
N ALA A 32 9.24 -2.29 5.21
CA ALA A 32 8.15 -3.04 4.61
C ALA A 32 6.99 -2.11 4.21
N ALA A 33 6.71 -1.06 4.99
CA ALA A 33 5.68 -0.08 4.67
C ALA A 33 6.06 0.83 3.49
N LEU A 34 7.33 1.20 3.34
CA LEU A 34 7.82 1.89 2.14
C LEU A 34 7.73 1.01 0.89
N GLY A 35 8.15 -0.26 1.00
CA GLY A 35 8.04 -1.22 -0.10
C GLY A 35 6.58 -1.45 -0.52
N LEU A 36 5.65 -1.43 0.43
CA LEU A 36 4.22 -1.47 0.16
C LEU A 36 3.74 -0.23 -0.60
N GLU A 37 4.15 0.99 -0.20
CA GLU A 37 3.82 2.23 -0.92
C GLU A 37 4.35 2.19 -2.36
N GLU A 38 5.61 1.79 -2.55
CA GLU A 38 6.23 1.72 -3.89
C GLU A 38 5.54 0.69 -4.80
N ARG A 39 5.18 -0.48 -4.25
CA ARG A 39 4.47 -1.52 -5.01
C ARG A 39 3.05 -1.08 -5.34
N LEU A 40 2.35 -0.44 -4.41
CA LEU A 40 1.03 0.15 -4.65
C LEU A 40 1.08 1.16 -5.79
N GLU A 41 2.05 2.08 -5.77
CA GLU A 41 2.21 3.09 -6.83
C GLU A 41 2.43 2.44 -8.20
N SER A 42 3.29 1.44 -8.26
CA SER A 42 3.62 0.74 -9.51
C SER A 42 2.40 0.03 -10.11
N LEU A 43 1.63 -0.68 -9.28
CA LEU A 43 0.40 -1.34 -9.72
C LEU A 43 -0.69 -0.31 -10.07
N TYR A 44 -0.79 0.77 -9.31
CA TYR A 44 -1.78 1.81 -9.55
C TYR A 44 -1.57 2.49 -10.91
N GLU A 45 -0.34 2.69 -11.34
CA GLU A 45 -0.05 3.21 -12.68
C GLU A 45 -0.49 2.25 -13.80
N LEU A 46 -0.34 0.93 -13.62
CA LEU A 46 -0.88 -0.06 -14.56
C LEU A 46 -2.41 -0.03 -14.58
N PHE A 47 -3.04 0.11 -13.41
CA PHE A 47 -4.49 0.25 -13.29
C PHE A 47 -4.99 1.49 -14.04
N ARG A 48 -4.34 2.65 -13.84
CA ARG A 48 -4.67 3.92 -14.53
C ARG A 48 -4.56 3.84 -16.05
N ARG A 49 -3.67 2.99 -16.57
CA ARG A 49 -3.52 2.74 -18.01
C ARG A 49 -4.57 1.77 -18.55
N GLY A 50 -5.41 1.20 -17.69
CA GLY A 50 -6.39 0.17 -18.03
C GLY A 50 -5.77 -1.21 -18.29
N GLU A 51 -4.50 -1.43 -17.91
CA GLU A 51 -3.79 -2.68 -18.14
C GLU A 51 -4.19 -3.77 -17.15
N ILE A 52 -4.58 -3.37 -15.92
CA ILE A 52 -5.09 -4.26 -14.87
C ILE A 52 -6.36 -3.69 -14.24
N SER A 53 -7.15 -4.54 -13.59
CA SER A 53 -8.28 -4.09 -12.76
C SER A 53 -7.81 -3.69 -11.36
N PHE A 54 -8.61 -2.87 -10.66
CA PHE A 54 -8.33 -2.54 -9.27
C PHE A 54 -8.38 -3.77 -8.35
N GLY A 55 -9.25 -4.74 -8.67
CA GLY A 55 -9.29 -6.03 -7.97
C GLY A 55 -8.00 -6.83 -8.11
N TYR A 56 -7.41 -6.85 -9.31
CA TYR A 56 -6.12 -7.50 -9.54
C TYR A 56 -4.99 -6.83 -8.75
N LEU A 57 -4.97 -5.48 -8.69
CA LEU A 57 -4.04 -4.73 -7.85
C LEU A 57 -4.15 -5.15 -6.37
N ALA A 58 -5.37 -5.25 -5.84
CA ALA A 58 -5.59 -5.63 -4.45
C ALA A 58 -5.06 -7.05 -4.17
N GLU A 59 -5.35 -7.99 -5.07
CA GLU A 59 -4.87 -9.37 -4.98
C GLU A 59 -3.34 -9.46 -4.99
N GLU A 60 -2.66 -8.73 -5.87
CA GLU A 60 -1.18 -8.66 -5.96
C GLU A 60 -0.54 -8.13 -4.67
N LEU A 61 -1.25 -7.28 -3.93
CA LEU A 61 -0.79 -6.77 -2.63
C LEU A 61 -1.19 -7.68 -1.44
N GLY A 62 -1.90 -8.78 -1.70
CA GLY A 62 -2.46 -9.63 -0.64
C GLY A 62 -3.50 -8.90 0.22
N LEU A 63 -4.24 -7.97 -0.39
CA LEU A 63 -5.27 -7.15 0.23
C LEU A 63 -6.65 -7.53 -0.34
N SER A 64 -7.69 -7.35 0.47
CA SER A 64 -9.04 -7.19 -0.07
C SER A 64 -9.17 -5.88 -0.85
N VAL A 65 -10.17 -5.78 -1.73
CA VAL A 65 -10.47 -4.54 -2.47
C VAL A 65 -10.65 -3.37 -1.50
N TRP A 66 -11.45 -3.54 -0.45
CA TRP A 66 -11.67 -2.51 0.57
C TRP A 66 -10.38 -2.07 1.29
N GLU A 67 -9.48 -2.99 1.61
CA GLU A 67 -8.19 -2.65 2.19
C GLU A 67 -7.32 -1.86 1.22
N ALA A 68 -7.32 -2.24 -0.07
CA ALA A 68 -6.57 -1.53 -1.10
C ALA A 68 -7.14 -0.11 -1.33
N GLU A 69 -8.46 0.06 -1.34
CA GLU A 69 -9.10 1.40 -1.42
C GLU A 69 -8.73 2.26 -0.21
N SER A 70 -8.84 1.71 1.00
CA SER A 70 -8.48 2.44 2.23
C SER A 70 -7.00 2.82 2.26
N LEU A 71 -6.12 1.91 1.81
CA LEU A 71 -4.69 2.14 1.73
C LEU A 71 -4.36 3.25 0.70
N LEU A 72 -4.99 3.20 -0.47
CA LEU A 72 -4.82 4.23 -1.51
C LEU A 72 -5.27 5.60 -1.02
N GLU A 73 -6.45 5.69 -0.41
CA GLU A 73 -6.98 6.97 0.09
C GLU A 73 -6.07 7.56 1.19
N LYS A 74 -5.51 6.73 2.08
CA LYS A 74 -4.57 7.19 3.12
C LYS A 74 -3.24 7.67 2.57
N LEU A 75 -2.68 6.98 1.57
CA LEU A 75 -1.37 7.30 1.00
C LEU A 75 -1.41 8.38 -0.08
N LYS A 76 -2.53 8.47 -0.80
CA LYS A 76 -2.74 9.30 -1.99
C LYS A 76 -4.23 9.69 -2.12
N PRO A 77 -4.74 10.57 -1.24
CA PRO A 77 -6.16 10.94 -1.23
C PRO A 77 -6.68 11.41 -2.58
N GLY A 78 -7.93 11.05 -2.91
CA GLY A 78 -8.61 11.51 -4.11
C GLY A 78 -8.20 10.82 -5.42
N ARG A 79 -7.44 9.72 -5.33
CA ARG A 79 -7.14 8.87 -6.49
C ARG A 79 -8.33 7.95 -6.81
N PRO A 80 -8.80 7.89 -8.07
CA PRO A 80 -9.94 7.05 -8.43
C PRO A 80 -9.61 5.55 -8.28
N THR A 81 -10.58 4.77 -7.82
CA THR A 81 -10.51 3.29 -7.75
C THR A 81 -11.32 2.62 -8.88
N THR A 82 -11.87 3.44 -9.78
CA THR A 82 -12.63 3.04 -10.96
C THR A 82 -12.11 3.77 -12.21
N ASN A 83 -11.93 3.04 -13.31
CA ASN A 83 -11.47 3.58 -14.60
C ASN A 83 -12.62 4.19 -15.43
N LEU A 84 -13.54 4.92 -14.80
CA LEU A 84 -14.65 5.58 -15.49
C LEU A 84 -14.20 6.87 -16.18
#